data_AF-A0A6J1IPA9-F1
#
_entry.id   AF-A0A6J1IPA9-F1
#
_cell.length_a   1.000
_cell.length_b   1.000
_cell.length_c   1.000
_cell.angle_alpha   90.00
_cell.angle_beta   90.00
_cell.angle_gamma   90.00
#
_symmetry.space_group_name_H-M   'P 1'
#
loop_
_entity.id
_entity.type
_entity.pdbx_description
1 polymer ?
#
loop_
_entity_poly.entity_id
_entity_poly.type
_entity_poly.pdbx_seq_one_letter_code
_entity_poly.pdbx_strand_id
1 'polypeptide(L)'
;MSDHKSGSMTDQLSKQTSIFGLRLWVVLGVCVGAAFVLFLFLISLWIASKRSRKNISHKPTIPIVSKEIQEIRIEQPLAQNQENKPSSRAHFQVEPEVIPGVERQALLSLPQDEERVNRIHIEIGKDHRISYPERLGRSSSSHGSGEGRCGGDQLPMVVPEVSHLGWGHWYTLRELEASTNGFAPDNVIGEGGYGIVYHGILEDGTQVAVKNLLNNRGQAEKEFKVEVEAIGRVRHKNLVRLLGYCAEGAHRMLVYEYINNGNLEQWLHGDVGSFSPLTWEIRMNIILGTAKGLAYLHEGLEPKVVHRDIKSSNILLDKQWNSKVSDFGLAKLLCSDNSYITTRVMGTFGYVAPEYASTGMLNERSDVYSFGILVMEIISGRSPVDYGRPPDERLKFTGTLDRLA
;
A
#
# COMPACT_ATOMS: atom_id res chain seq x y z
N MET A 1 -3.96 64.69 48.07
CA MET A 1 -4.57 65.40 46.92
C MET A 1 -3.55 65.42 45.80
N SER A 2 -3.62 64.43 44.90
CA SER A 2 -2.99 64.43 43.56
C SER A 2 -3.09 63.01 43.01
N ASP A 3 -3.82 62.82 41.91
CA ASP A 3 -3.40 61.90 40.84
C ASP A 3 -4.21 62.18 39.57
N HIS A 4 -3.68 63.11 38.78
CA HIS A 4 -4.01 63.31 37.37
C HIS A 4 -2.84 62.74 36.55
N LYS A 5 -3.01 61.58 35.90
CA LYS A 5 -2.10 61.17 34.81
C LYS A 5 -2.66 60.15 33.80
N SER A 6 -3.97 59.92 33.76
CA SER A 6 -4.60 59.08 32.73
C SER A 6 -4.99 59.83 31.44
N GLY A 7 -4.90 61.17 31.43
CA GLY A 7 -5.26 62.00 30.26
C GLY A 7 -4.15 62.23 29.23
N SER A 8 -2.90 61.85 29.50
CA SER A 8 -1.75 62.25 28.66
C SER A 8 -1.56 61.38 27.41
N MET A 9 -1.80 60.06 27.50
CA MET A 9 -1.54 59.15 26.38
C MET A 9 -2.64 59.18 25.31
N THR A 10 -3.91 59.24 25.70
CA THR A 10 -5.06 59.29 24.78
C THR A 10 -5.11 60.59 23.98
N ASP A 11 -4.72 61.72 24.59
CA ASP A 11 -4.64 63.03 23.92
C ASP A 11 -3.48 63.13 22.92
N GLN A 12 -2.39 62.38 23.10
CA GLN A 12 -1.32 62.36 22.10
C GLN A 12 -1.71 61.59 20.83
N LEU A 13 -2.60 60.61 20.95
CA LEU A 13 -2.99 59.76 19.83
C LEU A 13 -4.23 60.29 19.07
N SER A 14 -4.91 61.30 19.61
CA SER A 14 -5.96 62.06 18.93
C SER A 14 -5.42 63.24 18.12
N LYS A 15 -4.13 63.60 18.27
CA LYS A 15 -3.49 64.68 17.52
C LYS A 15 -3.49 64.41 16.01
N GLN A 16 -3.81 65.46 15.26
CA GLN A 16 -3.88 65.45 13.81
C GLN A 16 -2.46 65.65 13.26
N THR A 17 -2.03 64.74 12.39
CA THR A 17 -0.69 64.83 11.77
C THR A 17 -0.74 65.72 10.52
N SER A 18 0.37 66.40 10.19
CA SER A 18 0.46 67.34 9.05
C SER A 18 0.34 66.66 7.68
N ILE A 19 0.28 65.33 7.65
CA ILE A 19 0.13 64.50 6.46
C ILE A 19 -1.35 64.13 6.34
N PHE A 20 -2.06 64.77 5.40
CA PHE A 20 -3.46 64.54 5.04
C PHE A 20 -4.53 64.75 6.15
N GLY A 21 -4.18 65.33 7.30
CA GLY A 21 -5.14 65.67 8.34
C GLY A 21 -5.74 64.47 9.07
N LEU A 22 -5.08 63.31 9.03
CA LEU A 22 -5.56 62.08 9.68
C LEU A 22 -5.13 62.04 11.16
N ARG A 23 -5.98 61.43 12.01
CA ARG A 23 -5.68 61.17 13.43
C ARG A 23 -4.53 60.18 13.54
N LEU A 24 -3.63 60.38 14.51
CA LEU A 24 -2.41 59.57 14.68
C LEU A 24 -2.68 58.05 14.75
N TRP A 25 -3.75 57.62 15.44
CA TRP A 25 -4.14 56.21 15.48
C TRP A 25 -4.46 55.59 14.09
N VAL A 26 -5.06 56.38 13.19
CA VAL A 26 -5.38 55.92 11.83
C VAL A 26 -4.09 55.72 11.04
N VAL A 27 -3.15 56.65 11.16
CA VAL A 27 -1.83 56.54 10.53
C VAL A 27 -1.08 55.32 11.07
N LEU A 28 -1.14 55.08 12.38
CA LEU A 28 -0.53 53.92 13.02
C LEU A 28 -1.15 52.60 12.50
N GLY A 29 -2.47 52.54 12.37
CA GLY A 29 -3.19 51.39 11.81
C GLY A 29 -2.83 51.12 10.36
N VAL A 30 -2.73 52.17 9.53
CA VAL A 30 -2.29 52.04 8.13
C VAL A 30 -0.84 51.57 8.05
N CYS A 31 0.06 52.09 8.89
CA CYS A 31 1.46 51.66 8.94
C CYS A 31 1.60 50.18 9.33
N VAL A 32 0.84 49.71 10.35
CA VAL A 32 0.84 48.30 10.76
C VAL A 32 0.28 47.41 9.66
N GLY A 33 -0.81 47.83 9.01
CA GLY A 33 -1.39 47.12 7.87
C GLY A 33 -0.41 47.02 6.70
N ALA A 34 0.27 48.12 6.35
CA ALA A 34 1.27 48.15 5.30
C ALA A 34 2.48 47.26 5.64
N ALA A 35 2.93 47.25 6.89
CA ALA A 35 4.01 46.37 7.36
C ALA A 35 3.63 44.89 7.27
N PHE A 36 2.39 44.53 7.62
CA PHE A 36 1.90 43.15 7.50
C PHE A 36 1.81 42.71 6.03
N VAL A 37 1.31 43.56 5.14
CA VAL A 37 1.27 43.27 3.69
C VAL A 37 2.69 43.12 3.14
N LEU A 38 3.62 43.98 3.54
CA LEU A 38 5.02 43.91 3.12
C LEU A 38 5.70 42.64 3.65
N PHE A 39 5.39 42.21 4.88
CA PHE A 39 5.85 40.95 5.44
C PHE A 39 5.34 39.73 4.66
N LEU A 40 4.04 39.70 4.32
CA LEU A 40 3.47 38.64 3.47
C LEU A 40 4.09 38.64 2.06
N PHE A 41 4.38 39.82 1.50
CA PHE A 41 5.07 39.95 0.22
C PHE A 41 6.52 39.45 0.29
N LEU A 42 7.24 39.72 1.37
CA LEU A 42 8.59 39.17 1.58
C LEU A 42 8.56 37.66 1.77
N ILE A 43 7.56 37.10 2.45
CA ILE A 43 7.35 35.65 2.53
C ILE A 43 7.07 35.06 1.15
N SER A 44 6.24 35.71 0.32
CA SER A 44 5.93 35.22 -1.02
C SER A 44 7.18 35.27 -1.93
N LEU A 45 8.00 36.32 -1.84
CA LEU A 45 9.30 36.40 -2.50
C LEU A 45 10.31 35.38 -1.94
N TRP A 46 10.28 35.10 -0.65
CA TRP A 46 11.13 34.07 -0.04
C TRP A 46 10.75 32.68 -0.55
N ILE A 47 9.46 32.36 -0.64
CA ILE A 47 8.95 31.12 -1.23
C ILE A 47 9.31 31.04 -2.72
N ALA A 48 9.10 32.12 -3.47
CA ALA A 48 9.43 32.21 -4.90
C ALA A 48 10.95 32.08 -5.15
N SER A 49 11.78 32.69 -4.31
CA SER A 49 13.24 32.58 -4.40
C SER A 49 13.76 31.22 -3.95
N LYS A 50 13.11 30.54 -2.99
CA LYS A 50 13.38 29.11 -2.69
C LYS A 50 13.03 28.21 -3.87
N ARG A 51 11.96 28.53 -4.60
CA ARG A 51 11.59 27.87 -5.87
C ARG A 51 12.61 28.19 -6.98
N SER A 52 13.14 29.41 -7.02
CA SER A 52 14.14 29.85 -8.00
C SER A 52 15.54 29.30 -7.71
N ARG A 53 15.95 29.12 -6.45
CA ARG A 53 17.22 28.46 -6.08
C ARG A 53 17.20 26.95 -6.34
N LYS A 54 16.01 26.35 -6.43
CA LYS A 54 15.83 24.99 -6.99
C LYS A 54 15.87 24.95 -8.52
N ASN A 55 15.95 26.09 -9.21
CA ASN A 55 15.83 26.19 -10.68
C ASN A 55 17.09 26.74 -11.40
N ILE A 56 18.28 26.64 -10.80
CA ILE A 56 19.54 26.89 -11.52
C ILE A 56 20.36 25.59 -11.56
N SER A 57 20.46 25.05 -12.78
CA SER A 57 21.02 23.76 -13.25
C SER A 57 20.10 22.55 -13.08
N HIS A 58 19.29 22.07 -14.03
CA HIS A 58 19.30 22.12 -15.50
C HIS A 58 17.84 22.24 -16.04
N LYS A 59 17.63 22.90 -17.19
CA LYS A 59 16.33 22.91 -17.93
C LYS A 59 16.14 21.59 -18.68
N PRO A 60 14.88 21.11 -18.83
CA PRO A 60 14.17 21.37 -20.10
C PRO A 60 12.72 21.86 -19.91
N THR A 61 12.22 22.51 -20.96
CA THR A 61 10.93 23.20 -21.07
C THR A 61 9.75 22.21 -21.19
N ILE A 62 8.67 22.48 -20.45
CA ILE A 62 7.37 21.77 -20.50
C ILE A 62 6.62 22.16 -21.78
N PRO A 63 5.79 21.26 -22.35
CA PRO A 63 4.45 21.72 -22.68
C PRO A 63 3.37 20.87 -22.00
N ILE A 64 2.27 21.58 -21.79
CA ILE A 64 1.03 21.22 -21.11
C ILE A 64 0.48 19.89 -21.63
N VAL A 65 0.18 19.01 -20.66
CA VAL A 65 -0.45 17.71 -20.85
C VAL A 65 -1.92 17.91 -21.24
N SER A 66 -2.27 17.54 -22.48
CA SER A 66 -3.45 16.72 -22.84
C SER A 66 -3.60 16.67 -24.36
N LYS A 67 -3.96 15.48 -24.87
CA LYS A 67 -4.37 15.10 -26.24
C LYS A 67 -3.28 14.60 -27.19
N GLU A 68 -3.49 13.33 -27.59
CA GLU A 68 -3.16 12.62 -28.84
C GLU A 68 -1.70 12.66 -29.33
N ILE A 69 -1.18 11.56 -29.87
CA ILE A 69 -1.03 11.35 -31.32
C ILE A 69 -0.58 9.88 -31.48
N GLN A 70 -1.36 9.01 -32.13
CA GLN A 70 -1.39 8.77 -33.59
C GLN A 70 -0.03 8.34 -34.17
N GLU A 71 -0.03 7.10 -34.64
CA GLU A 71 0.76 6.52 -35.73
C GLU A 71 1.95 7.32 -36.28
N ILE A 72 3.13 6.70 -36.22
CA ILE A 72 4.16 6.90 -37.23
C ILE A 72 4.04 5.77 -38.24
N ARG A 73 3.52 6.12 -39.43
CA ARG A 73 3.58 5.35 -40.67
C ARG A 73 5.05 5.14 -41.07
N ILE A 74 5.44 3.89 -41.28
CA ILE A 74 6.59 3.51 -42.11
C ILE A 74 6.01 2.81 -43.35
N GLU A 75 6.24 3.38 -44.53
CA GLU A 75 5.92 2.76 -45.82
C GLU A 75 6.98 1.72 -46.23
N GLN A 76 6.46 0.56 -46.59
CA GLN A 76 6.87 -0.60 -47.42
C GLN A 76 8.19 -0.59 -48.23
N PRO A 77 8.69 -1.78 -48.62
CA PRO A 77 8.35 -2.26 -49.98
C PRO A 77 8.01 -3.76 -50.10
N LEU A 78 6.97 -4.00 -50.92
CA LEU A 78 6.68 -5.12 -51.84
C LEU A 78 7.62 -6.34 -51.92
N ALA A 79 7.02 -7.55 -51.81
CA ALA A 79 7.18 -8.71 -52.71
C ALA A 79 6.12 -9.78 -52.33
N GLN A 80 5.04 -9.93 -53.11
CA GLN A 80 4.84 -10.94 -54.16
C GLN A 80 4.38 -12.34 -53.68
N ASN A 81 3.17 -12.70 -54.15
CA ASN A 81 2.71 -14.04 -54.59
C ASN A 81 2.45 -15.10 -53.50
N GLN A 82 1.45 -15.98 -53.53
CA GLN A 82 0.54 -16.42 -54.59
C GLN A 82 -0.61 -17.24 -53.94
N GLU A 83 -1.82 -17.04 -54.44
CA GLU A 83 -2.80 -18.07 -54.82
C GLU A 83 -2.93 -19.40 -54.03
N ASN A 84 -4.09 -19.63 -53.39
CA ASN A 84 -5.13 -20.57 -53.89
C ASN A 84 -6.13 -20.99 -52.80
N LYS A 85 -7.38 -20.56 -52.94
CA LYS A 85 -8.60 -21.37 -52.73
C LYS A 85 -9.25 -21.49 -54.12
N PRO A 86 -10.07 -22.49 -54.48
CA PRO A 86 -11.29 -22.81 -53.72
C PRO A 86 -11.79 -24.27 -53.83
N SER A 87 -12.98 -24.48 -53.25
CA SER A 87 -13.92 -25.59 -53.51
C SER A 87 -13.60 -26.92 -52.79
N SER A 88 -14.53 -27.69 -52.21
CA SER A 88 -15.98 -27.73 -52.35
C SER A 88 -16.59 -28.50 -51.16
N ARG A 89 -17.67 -27.97 -50.59
CA ARG A 89 -18.99 -28.60 -50.42
C ARG A 89 -19.05 -30.14 -50.22
N ALA A 90 -19.47 -30.58 -49.03
CA ALA A 90 -20.55 -31.57 -48.88
C ALA A 90 -21.07 -31.61 -47.43
N HIS A 91 -22.39 -31.41 -47.30
CA HIS A 91 -23.19 -31.72 -46.12
C HIS A 91 -23.17 -33.22 -45.84
N PHE A 92 -23.25 -33.63 -44.57
CA PHE A 92 -24.25 -34.60 -44.10
C PHE A 92 -24.36 -34.54 -42.57
N GLN A 93 -25.55 -34.19 -42.08
CA GLN A 93 -26.01 -34.41 -40.72
C GLN A 93 -26.52 -35.85 -40.60
N VAL A 94 -26.16 -36.57 -39.54
CA VAL A 94 -27.04 -37.52 -38.84
C VAL A 94 -26.62 -37.57 -37.37
N GLU A 95 -27.57 -37.30 -36.49
CA GLU A 95 -27.64 -37.61 -35.04
C GLU A 95 -28.77 -38.65 -34.88
N PRO A 96 -29.09 -39.21 -33.69
CA PRO A 96 -28.27 -39.72 -32.58
C PRO A 96 -28.68 -41.17 -32.22
N GLU A 97 -27.93 -41.88 -31.36
CA GLU A 97 -28.52 -42.99 -30.58
C GLU A 97 -27.85 -43.19 -29.20
N VAL A 98 -28.61 -43.79 -28.30
CA VAL A 98 -28.69 -43.52 -26.85
C VAL A 98 -28.54 -44.82 -26.05
N ILE A 99 -27.58 -44.84 -25.09
CA ILE A 99 -27.59 -45.51 -23.74
C ILE A 99 -27.55 -47.07 -23.69
N PRO A 100 -27.21 -47.80 -22.58
CA PRO A 100 -26.48 -47.53 -21.31
C PRO A 100 -25.35 -48.55 -20.96
N GLY A 101 -24.47 -48.14 -20.02
CA GLY A 101 -24.21 -48.84 -18.75
C GLY A 101 -23.53 -50.22 -18.73
N VAL A 102 -22.44 -50.33 -17.96
CA VAL A 102 -22.30 -51.20 -16.77
C VAL A 102 -20.82 -51.24 -16.34
N GLU A 103 -20.61 -51.04 -15.05
CA GLU A 103 -19.36 -51.11 -14.31
C GLU A 103 -18.62 -52.44 -14.47
N ARG A 104 -17.29 -52.39 -14.43
CA ARG A 104 -16.49 -53.37 -13.67
C ARG A 104 -15.13 -52.82 -13.26
N GLN A 105 -14.94 -52.83 -11.95
CA GLN A 105 -13.70 -52.93 -11.18
C GLN A 105 -12.45 -53.42 -11.93
N ALA A 106 -11.32 -52.74 -11.69
CA ALA A 106 -10.05 -53.40 -11.41
C ALA A 106 -9.11 -52.47 -10.62
N LEU A 107 -8.54 -53.04 -9.55
CA LEU A 107 -7.55 -52.48 -8.64
C LEU A 107 -6.15 -52.38 -9.28
N LEU A 108 -5.39 -51.39 -8.79
CA LEU A 108 -3.93 -51.37 -8.60
C LEU A 108 -3.02 -51.41 -9.84
N SER A 109 -2.35 -50.29 -10.12
CA SER A 109 -0.91 -50.25 -10.38
C SER A 109 -0.41 -48.80 -10.37
N LEU A 110 0.48 -48.48 -9.43
CA LEU A 110 1.41 -47.36 -9.60
C LEU A 110 2.37 -47.71 -10.73
N PRO A 111 2.75 -46.71 -11.53
CA PRO A 111 4.17 -46.52 -11.78
C PRO A 111 4.63 -45.12 -11.37
N GLN A 112 5.83 -45.12 -10.80
CA GLN A 112 6.76 -44.00 -10.76
C GLN A 112 6.90 -43.42 -12.18
N ASP A 113 6.84 -42.10 -12.33
CA ASP A 113 8.03 -41.32 -12.72
C ASP A 113 7.73 -39.88 -13.15
N GLU A 114 8.71 -39.06 -12.81
CA GLU A 114 9.16 -37.79 -13.38
C GLU A 114 8.39 -36.48 -13.16
N GLU A 115 9.06 -35.66 -12.36
CA GLU A 115 9.01 -34.21 -12.27
C GLU A 115 8.85 -33.53 -13.63
N ARG A 116 7.81 -32.69 -13.73
CA ARG A 116 7.87 -31.50 -14.61
C ARG A 116 7.36 -30.30 -13.85
N VAL A 117 8.23 -29.79 -12.97
CA VAL A 117 8.04 -28.49 -12.32
C VAL A 117 8.21 -27.41 -13.39
N ASN A 118 7.11 -26.81 -13.85
CA ASN A 118 7.18 -25.55 -14.58
C ASN A 118 7.59 -24.44 -13.60
N ARG A 119 8.91 -24.27 -13.41
CA ARG A 119 9.47 -23.06 -12.81
C ARG A 119 9.24 -21.92 -13.79
N ILE A 120 8.40 -20.97 -13.41
CA ILE A 120 8.28 -19.68 -14.10
C ILE A 120 9.63 -18.97 -13.94
N HIS A 121 10.33 -18.77 -15.05
CA HIS A 121 11.53 -17.93 -15.11
C HIS A 121 11.06 -16.51 -15.43
N ILE A 122 11.25 -15.58 -14.50
CA ILE A 122 11.04 -14.14 -14.74
C ILE A 122 12.43 -13.54 -14.97
N GLU A 123 12.77 -13.29 -16.23
CA GLU A 123 13.95 -12.49 -16.58
C GLU A 123 13.64 -11.02 -16.33
N ILE A 124 14.20 -10.44 -15.27
CA ILE A 124 14.18 -8.99 -15.07
C ILE A 124 15.41 -8.40 -15.77
N GLY A 125 15.13 -7.51 -16.72
CA GLY A 125 16.10 -6.82 -17.54
C GLY A 125 17.18 -6.12 -16.73
N LYS A 126 18.42 -6.31 -17.17
CA LYS A 126 19.61 -5.58 -16.73
C LYS A 126 19.44 -4.10 -17.05
N ASP A 127 19.46 -3.29 -16.01
CA ASP A 127 20.32 -2.11 -15.85
C ASP A 127 19.78 -1.36 -14.65
N HIS A 128 20.62 -1.14 -13.62
CA HIS A 128 20.64 -0.04 -12.65
C HIS A 128 21.64 -0.44 -11.57
N ARG A 129 22.92 -0.19 -11.86
CA ARG A 129 24.05 -0.43 -10.94
C ARG A 129 24.03 0.65 -9.85
N ILE A 130 23.51 0.33 -8.66
CA ILE A 130 23.67 1.18 -7.47
C ILE A 130 24.89 0.67 -6.71
N SER A 131 25.94 1.49 -6.69
CA SER A 131 27.21 1.22 -6.02
C SER A 131 27.13 1.52 -4.53
N TYR A 132 27.41 0.50 -3.70
CA TYR A 132 27.71 0.65 -2.28
C TYR A 132 29.21 0.89 -2.07
N PRO A 133 29.63 1.69 -1.08
CA PRO A 133 31.05 1.84 -0.77
C PRO A 133 31.59 0.56 -0.11
N GLU A 134 32.62 -0.04 -0.72
CA GLU A 134 33.34 -1.18 -0.16
C GLU A 134 34.22 -0.80 1.05
N ARG A 135 34.40 -1.82 1.89
CA ARG A 135 35.05 -1.89 3.18
C ARG A 135 36.49 -1.39 3.20
N LEU A 136 36.89 -0.81 4.34
CA LEU A 136 38.27 -0.93 4.82
C LEU A 136 38.37 -2.18 5.70
N GLY A 137 39.04 -3.22 5.19
CA GLY A 137 39.34 -4.43 5.95
C GLY A 137 40.50 -4.22 6.93
N ARG A 138 40.49 -5.01 8.02
CA ARG A 138 41.73 -5.43 8.67
C ARG A 138 41.55 -6.77 9.37
N SER A 139 42.49 -7.66 9.08
CA SER A 139 42.57 -9.06 9.47
C SER A 139 43.26 -9.26 10.82
N SER A 140 42.78 -10.28 11.55
CA SER A 140 43.50 -11.23 12.43
C SER A 140 44.47 -10.74 13.52
N SER A 141 44.19 -11.11 14.78
CA SER A 141 45.11 -11.92 15.63
C SER A 141 44.43 -12.40 16.91
N SER A 142 44.94 -13.53 17.41
CA SER A 142 44.46 -14.41 18.47
C SER A 142 44.92 -14.06 19.90
N HIS A 143 44.21 -14.65 20.88
CA HIS A 143 44.59 -14.97 22.28
C HIS A 143 44.42 -13.91 23.38
N GLY A 144 43.90 -14.36 24.54
CA GLY A 144 44.23 -13.83 25.86
C GLY A 144 43.05 -13.57 26.79
N SER A 145 42.81 -14.49 27.73
CA SER A 145 41.96 -14.33 28.90
C SER A 145 42.47 -13.24 29.84
N GLY A 146 41.57 -12.51 30.51
CA GLY A 146 41.94 -11.63 31.64
C GLY A 146 40.84 -10.66 32.05
N GLU A 147 40.37 -10.79 33.29
CA GLU A 147 39.42 -9.89 33.94
C GLU A 147 39.91 -8.44 34.01
N GLY A 148 39.00 -7.49 33.85
CA GLY A 148 39.25 -6.07 34.05
C GLY A 148 37.96 -5.27 34.04
N ARG A 149 37.43 -4.97 35.23
CA ARG A 149 36.42 -3.92 35.41
C ARG A 149 37.04 -2.57 35.01
N CYS A 150 36.37 -1.81 34.14
CA CYS A 150 36.31 -0.35 34.20
C CYS A 150 35.18 0.16 33.30
N GLY A 151 34.41 1.10 33.84
CA GLY A 151 33.23 1.70 33.20
C GLY A 151 33.58 2.65 32.06
N GLY A 152 32.58 2.86 31.20
CA GLY A 152 32.60 3.81 30.11
C GLY A 152 31.26 3.79 29.37
N ASP A 153 30.37 4.70 29.76
CA ASP A 153 29.26 5.28 28.99
C ASP A 153 28.53 4.36 27.99
N GLN A 154 27.61 3.56 28.52
CA GLN A 154 26.45 3.15 27.73
C GLN A 154 25.55 4.38 27.56
N LEU A 155 25.59 4.99 26.39
CA LEU A 155 24.47 5.81 25.92
C LEU A 155 23.22 4.93 26.02
N PRO A 156 22.17 5.35 26.76
CA PRO A 156 20.96 4.56 26.85
C PRO A 156 20.42 4.46 25.43
N MET A 157 20.36 3.23 24.92
CA MET A 157 19.60 2.92 23.74
C MET A 157 18.17 3.38 24.07
N VAL A 158 17.74 4.50 23.50
CA VAL A 158 16.37 4.98 23.68
C VAL A 158 15.50 4.00 22.92
N VAL A 159 15.08 2.97 23.65
CA VAL A 159 14.12 1.97 23.18
C VAL A 159 12.85 2.74 22.83
N PRO A 160 12.31 2.62 21.61
CA PRO A 160 11.02 3.21 21.29
C PRO A 160 10.00 2.71 22.31
N GLU A 161 9.09 3.58 22.73
CA GLU A 161 7.97 3.36 23.68
C GLU A 161 7.06 2.15 23.34
N VAL A 162 7.32 1.48 22.22
CA VAL A 162 6.65 0.28 21.72
C VAL A 162 7.11 -1.00 22.44
N SER A 163 8.20 -0.98 23.19
CA SER A 163 8.72 -2.11 23.98
C SER A 163 7.77 -2.61 25.09
N HIS A 164 6.72 -1.85 25.43
CA HIS A 164 5.73 -2.25 26.42
C HIS A 164 4.58 -3.12 25.87
N LEU A 165 4.54 -3.40 24.56
CA LEU A 165 3.42 -4.12 23.95
C LEU A 165 3.41 -5.64 24.18
N GLY A 166 4.51 -6.23 24.70
CA GLY A 166 4.52 -7.58 25.28
C GLY A 166 4.05 -8.72 24.37
N TRP A 167 4.09 -8.53 23.05
CA TRP A 167 3.61 -9.51 22.08
C TRP A 167 4.49 -9.46 20.81
N GLY A 168 4.72 -10.65 20.22
CA GLY A 168 5.54 -10.83 19.02
C GLY A 168 7.04 -10.93 19.30
N HIS A 169 7.80 -11.42 18.33
CA HIS A 169 9.26 -11.46 18.39
C HIS A 169 9.85 -10.09 18.05
N TRP A 170 10.87 -9.67 18.82
CA TRP A 170 11.65 -8.48 18.51
C TRP A 170 12.84 -8.89 17.66
N TYR A 171 12.73 -8.61 16.37
CA TYR A 171 13.77 -8.92 15.41
C TYR A 171 14.81 -7.81 15.40
N THR A 172 16.08 -8.20 15.38
CA THR A 172 17.15 -7.23 15.17
C THR A 172 17.25 -6.86 13.70
N LEU A 173 17.77 -5.66 13.37
CA LEU A 173 17.98 -5.30 11.96
C LEU A 173 18.91 -6.31 11.28
N ARG A 174 19.96 -6.73 11.98
CA ARG A 174 20.94 -7.71 11.49
C ARG A 174 20.30 -9.06 11.15
N GLU A 175 19.35 -9.51 11.97
CA GLU A 175 18.62 -10.76 11.72
C GLU A 175 17.75 -10.65 10.47
N LEU A 176 17.05 -9.52 10.30
CA LEU A 176 16.23 -9.29 9.10
C LEU A 176 17.08 -9.11 7.84
N GLU A 177 18.21 -8.42 7.94
CA GLU A 177 19.21 -8.33 6.87
C GLU A 177 19.71 -9.72 6.46
N ALA A 178 20.10 -10.57 7.42
CA ALA A 178 20.55 -11.93 7.13
C ALA A 178 19.43 -12.75 6.45
N SER A 179 18.20 -12.69 6.97
CA SER A 179 17.07 -13.46 6.45
C SER A 179 16.64 -13.06 5.04
N THR A 180 16.90 -11.81 4.63
CA THR A 180 16.51 -11.24 3.34
C THR A 180 17.68 -11.09 2.37
N ASN A 181 18.84 -11.68 2.69
CA ASN A 181 20.08 -11.53 1.92
C ASN A 181 20.48 -10.05 1.70
N GLY A 182 20.42 -9.25 2.77
CA GLY A 182 20.72 -7.82 2.75
C GLY A 182 19.65 -6.99 2.05
N PHE A 183 18.37 -7.37 2.16
CA PHE A 183 17.25 -6.76 1.42
C PHE A 183 17.48 -6.79 -0.10
N ALA A 184 17.92 -7.93 -0.61
CA ALA A 184 18.23 -8.10 -2.03
C ALA A 184 16.99 -7.84 -2.91
N PRO A 185 17.13 -7.18 -4.07
CA PRO A 185 16.02 -6.95 -5.01
C PRO A 185 15.32 -8.24 -5.45
N ASP A 186 16.06 -9.34 -5.59
CA ASP A 186 15.51 -10.66 -5.97
C ASP A 186 14.52 -11.22 -4.93
N ASN A 187 14.56 -10.72 -3.70
CA ASN A 187 13.64 -11.10 -2.63
C ASN A 187 12.42 -10.18 -2.52
N VAL A 188 12.28 -9.15 -3.36
CA VAL A 188 11.12 -8.27 -3.33
C VAL A 188 9.87 -9.01 -3.82
N ILE A 189 8.85 -9.07 -2.98
CA ILE A 189 7.56 -9.70 -3.29
C ILE A 189 6.40 -8.70 -3.35
N GLY A 190 6.64 -7.44 -3.00
CA GLY A 190 5.67 -6.36 -3.14
C GLY A 190 6.31 -4.99 -2.89
N GLU A 191 5.85 -3.99 -3.62
CA GLU A 191 6.27 -2.59 -3.47
C GLU A 191 5.06 -1.68 -3.64
N GLY A 192 4.96 -0.65 -2.81
CA GLY A 192 3.90 0.34 -2.93
C GLY A 192 4.02 1.51 -1.97
N GLY A 193 2.93 2.26 -1.83
CA GLY A 193 2.88 3.47 -0.99
C GLY A 193 3.11 3.21 0.52
N TYR A 194 3.20 1.96 0.95
CA TYR A 194 3.45 1.54 2.33
C TYR A 194 4.85 0.94 2.53
N GLY A 195 5.72 1.03 1.52
CA GLY A 195 7.08 0.50 1.56
C GLY A 195 7.28 -0.75 0.70
N ILE A 196 8.33 -1.51 1.02
CA ILE A 196 8.76 -2.68 0.26
C ILE A 196 8.63 -3.93 1.14
N VAL A 197 8.10 -5.01 0.58
CA VAL A 197 7.96 -6.31 1.24
C VAL A 197 8.98 -7.27 0.64
N TYR A 198 9.81 -7.85 1.50
CA TYR A 198 10.82 -8.84 1.14
C TYR A 198 10.40 -10.23 1.62
N HIS A 199 10.61 -11.25 0.79
CA HIS A 199 10.67 -12.63 1.25
C HIS A 199 11.95 -12.83 2.07
N GLY A 200 11.84 -13.55 3.19
CA GLY A 200 12.98 -13.90 4.01
C GLY A 200 12.86 -15.30 4.57
N ILE A 201 14.01 -15.87 4.95
CA ILE A 201 14.11 -17.16 5.62
C ILE A 201 14.91 -16.93 6.90
N LEU A 202 14.26 -17.10 8.05
CA LEU A 202 14.91 -16.98 9.37
C LEU A 202 15.90 -18.13 9.60
N GLU A 203 16.76 -18.02 10.62
CA GLU A 203 17.79 -19.04 10.93
C GLU A 203 17.20 -20.44 11.20
N ASP A 204 15.96 -20.50 11.72
CA ASP A 204 15.22 -21.73 11.97
C ASP A 204 14.53 -22.33 10.74
N GLY A 205 14.69 -21.68 9.57
CA GLY A 205 14.04 -22.07 8.31
C GLY A 205 12.63 -21.52 8.12
N THR A 206 12.10 -20.75 9.07
CA THR A 206 10.78 -20.14 8.96
C THR A 206 10.77 -19.10 7.84
N GLN A 207 9.85 -19.26 6.89
CA GLN A 207 9.64 -18.29 5.81
C GLN A 207 8.79 -17.12 6.30
N VAL A 208 9.24 -15.90 6.02
CA VAL A 208 8.61 -14.66 6.47
C VAL A 208 8.46 -13.65 5.35
N ALA A 209 7.53 -12.73 5.54
CA ALA A 209 7.42 -11.51 4.73
C ALA A 209 7.83 -10.31 5.60
N VAL A 210 8.91 -9.63 5.22
CA VAL A 210 9.47 -8.47 5.93
C VAL A 210 9.03 -7.20 5.22
N LYS A 211 8.04 -6.50 5.77
CA LYS A 211 7.57 -5.20 5.27
C LYS A 211 8.43 -4.09 5.86
N ASN A 212 9.27 -3.48 5.02
CA ASN A 212 10.10 -2.33 5.36
C ASN A 212 9.36 -1.03 5.03
N LEU A 213 9.04 -0.25 6.08
CA LEU A 213 8.27 1.00 5.95
C LEU A 213 9.22 2.16 5.57
N LEU A 214 9.36 2.41 4.26
CA LEU A 214 10.33 3.37 3.70
C LEU A 214 9.80 4.81 3.56
N ASN A 215 8.59 5.10 4.06
CA ASN A 215 7.97 6.42 3.96
C ASN A 215 8.70 7.48 4.81
N ASN A 216 8.26 8.74 4.68
CA ASN A 216 8.75 9.79 5.58
C ASN A 216 8.64 9.33 7.05
N ARG A 217 9.64 9.68 7.87
CA ARG A 217 9.80 9.11 9.22
C ARG A 217 8.53 9.20 10.08
N GLY A 218 7.74 10.26 9.92
CA GLY A 218 6.49 10.45 10.66
C GLY A 218 5.35 9.52 10.21
N GLN A 219 5.19 9.30 8.91
CA GLN A 219 4.17 8.41 8.36
C GLN A 219 4.52 6.95 8.65
N ALA A 220 5.78 6.55 8.46
CA ALA A 220 6.25 5.19 8.75
C ALA A 220 6.02 4.82 10.23
N GLU A 221 6.34 5.72 11.16
CA GLU A 221 6.08 5.52 12.60
C GLU A 221 4.58 5.35 12.89
N LYS A 222 3.73 6.13 12.22
CA LYS A 222 2.28 6.08 12.41
C LYS A 222 1.68 4.77 11.89
N GLU A 223 2.04 4.37 10.68
CA GLU A 223 1.62 3.08 10.10
C GLU A 223 2.11 1.91 10.94
N PHE A 224 3.38 1.96 11.36
CA PHE A 224 3.96 0.96 12.26
C PHE A 224 3.15 0.78 13.55
N LYS A 225 2.87 1.88 14.26
CA LYS A 225 2.09 1.83 15.51
C LYS A 225 0.68 1.29 15.27
N VAL A 226 0.03 1.75 14.20
CA VAL A 226 -1.32 1.30 13.82
C VAL A 226 -1.34 -0.21 13.58
N GLU A 227 -0.42 -0.76 12.79
CA GLU A 227 -0.40 -2.19 12.49
C GLU A 227 -0.12 -3.02 13.74
N VAL A 228 0.88 -2.63 14.53
CA VAL A 228 1.23 -3.33 15.79
C VAL A 228 0.06 -3.34 16.78
N GLU A 229 -0.66 -2.22 16.91
CA GLU A 229 -1.82 -2.11 17.81
C GLU A 229 -3.04 -2.87 17.29
N ALA A 230 -3.30 -2.81 15.97
CA ALA A 230 -4.49 -3.37 15.35
C ALA A 230 -4.43 -4.89 15.17
N ILE A 231 -3.33 -5.41 14.59
CA ILE A 231 -3.26 -6.82 14.20
C ILE A 231 -2.30 -7.62 15.06
N GLY A 232 -1.61 -6.98 16.02
CA GLY A 232 -0.55 -7.64 16.73
C GLY A 232 -1.00 -8.94 17.39
N ARG A 233 -1.85 -8.83 18.41
CA ARG A 233 -2.32 -10.01 19.17
C ARG A 233 -3.32 -10.87 18.41
N VAL A 234 -3.67 -10.49 17.19
CA VAL A 234 -4.74 -11.13 16.42
C VAL A 234 -4.24 -12.43 15.80
N ARG A 235 -5.05 -13.47 15.93
CA ARG A 235 -4.78 -14.81 15.40
C ARG A 235 -6.06 -15.37 14.78
N HIS A 236 -6.10 -15.45 13.47
CA HIS A 236 -7.23 -16.01 12.74
C HIS A 236 -6.74 -16.64 11.43
N LYS A 237 -7.32 -17.79 11.04
CA LYS A 237 -6.87 -18.53 9.85
C LYS A 237 -7.03 -17.76 8.53
N ASN A 238 -7.95 -16.79 8.49
CA ASN A 238 -8.20 -15.94 7.33
C ASN A 238 -7.63 -14.52 7.47
N LEU A 239 -6.72 -14.28 8.42
CA LEU A 239 -5.96 -13.04 8.53
C LEU A 239 -4.47 -13.39 8.48
N VAL A 240 -3.66 -12.54 7.85
CA VAL A 240 -2.20 -12.73 7.86
C VAL A 240 -1.66 -12.43 9.25
N ARG A 241 -0.91 -13.38 9.79
CA ARG A 241 -0.34 -13.33 11.13
C ARG A 241 0.89 -12.42 11.16
N LEU A 242 0.83 -11.36 11.95
CA LEU A 242 2.03 -10.62 12.35
C LEU A 242 2.81 -11.46 13.38
N LEU A 243 4.07 -11.74 13.08
CA LEU A 243 4.97 -12.56 13.92
C LEU A 243 5.77 -11.70 14.89
N GLY A 244 6.15 -10.50 14.45
CA GLY A 244 6.94 -9.56 15.22
C GLY A 244 7.30 -8.33 14.43
N TYR A 245 8.29 -7.60 14.93
CA TYR A 245 8.71 -6.33 14.33
C TYR A 245 10.17 -6.01 14.62
N CYS A 246 10.73 -5.07 13.85
CA CYS A 246 12.01 -4.42 14.13
C CYS A 246 11.80 -2.91 14.25
N ALA A 247 12.32 -2.33 15.33
CA ALA A 247 12.26 -0.91 15.62
C ALA A 247 13.63 -0.38 16.09
N GLU A 248 14.63 -0.44 15.21
CA GLU A 248 16.00 0.01 15.47
C GLU A 248 16.30 1.34 14.78
N GLY A 249 16.65 2.37 15.56
CA GLY A 249 16.94 3.70 15.02
C GLY A 249 15.78 4.25 14.19
N ALA A 250 16.04 4.52 12.90
CA ALA A 250 15.04 4.99 11.94
C ALA A 250 14.30 3.84 11.21
N HIS A 251 14.73 2.59 11.39
CA HIS A 251 14.13 1.45 10.73
C HIS A 251 12.84 1.03 11.43
N ARG A 252 11.78 0.86 10.64
CA ARG A 252 10.49 0.30 11.07
C ARG A 252 10.13 -0.81 10.11
N MET A 253 10.16 -2.04 10.61
CA MET A 253 9.85 -3.22 9.82
C MET A 253 8.85 -4.10 10.56
N LEU A 254 7.93 -4.69 9.80
CA LEU A 254 6.91 -5.62 10.28
C LEU A 254 7.18 -6.98 9.66
N VAL A 255 7.14 -8.03 10.48
CA VAL A 255 7.47 -9.40 10.06
C VAL A 255 6.22 -10.25 10.13
N TYR A 256 5.73 -10.72 8.98
CA TYR A 256 4.54 -11.56 8.86
C TYR A 256 4.90 -12.99 8.49
N GLU A 257 3.95 -13.91 8.69
CA GLU A 257 4.00 -15.21 8.02
C GLU A 257 4.04 -15.02 6.49
N TYR A 258 4.85 -15.82 5.80
CA TYR A 258 4.86 -15.83 4.35
C TYR A 258 3.72 -16.66 3.79
N ILE A 259 2.93 -16.10 2.88
CA ILE A 259 1.80 -16.76 2.22
C ILE A 259 2.18 -17.08 0.78
N ASN A 260 2.12 -18.37 0.44
CA ASN A 260 2.87 -18.96 -0.68
C ASN A 260 2.04 -19.22 -1.94
N ASN A 261 1.20 -18.27 -2.35
CA ASN A 261 0.55 -18.31 -3.67
C ASN A 261 0.18 -16.89 -4.16
N GLY A 262 0.92 -15.87 -3.74
CA GLY A 262 0.67 -14.48 -4.15
C GLY A 262 -0.66 -13.92 -3.64
N ASN A 263 -1.16 -12.89 -4.33
CA ASN A 263 -2.42 -12.22 -4.02
C ASN A 263 -3.50 -12.51 -5.06
N LEU A 264 -4.76 -12.26 -4.69
CA LEU A 264 -5.91 -12.55 -5.54
C LEU A 264 -5.97 -11.69 -6.82
N GLU A 265 -5.46 -10.46 -6.79
CA GLU A 265 -5.40 -9.58 -7.97
C GLU A 265 -4.57 -10.21 -9.09
N GLN A 266 -3.41 -10.79 -8.74
CA GLN A 266 -2.54 -11.52 -9.68
C GLN A 266 -3.27 -12.70 -10.36
N TRP A 267 -4.14 -13.40 -9.63
CA TRP A 267 -4.89 -14.53 -10.17
C TRP A 267 -6.15 -14.14 -10.95
N LEU A 268 -6.72 -12.96 -10.68
CA LEU A 268 -7.87 -12.45 -11.41
C LEU A 268 -7.48 -11.75 -12.70
N HIS A 269 -6.41 -10.96 -12.68
CA HIS A 269 -6.05 -10.02 -13.76
C HIS A 269 -4.64 -10.22 -14.32
N GLY A 270 -3.82 -11.06 -13.69
CA GLY A 270 -2.47 -11.38 -14.18
C GLY A 270 -2.47 -12.44 -15.29
N ASP A 271 -1.27 -12.70 -15.83
CA ASP A 271 -1.07 -13.79 -16.77
C ASP A 271 -1.04 -15.13 -16.04
N VAL A 272 -2.18 -15.82 -16.05
CA VAL A 272 -2.38 -17.14 -15.43
C VAL A 272 -2.33 -18.27 -16.46
N GLY A 273 -1.88 -17.99 -17.68
CA GLY A 273 -1.88 -18.92 -18.80
C GLY A 273 -3.27 -19.12 -19.44
N SER A 274 -3.39 -20.19 -20.23
CA SER A 274 -4.58 -20.43 -21.09
C SER A 274 -5.88 -20.66 -20.31
N PHE A 275 -5.79 -21.12 -19.05
CA PHE A 275 -6.94 -21.43 -18.22
C PHE A 275 -6.72 -20.90 -16.81
N SER A 276 -7.66 -20.10 -16.31
CA SER A 276 -7.60 -19.62 -14.92
C SER A 276 -7.80 -20.81 -13.97
N PRO A 277 -6.92 -20.99 -12.96
CA PRO A 277 -7.10 -22.01 -11.94
C PRO A 277 -8.22 -21.66 -10.95
N LEU A 278 -8.71 -20.42 -10.93
CA LEU A 278 -9.78 -19.97 -10.07
C LEU A 278 -11.14 -20.49 -10.55
N THR A 279 -11.44 -21.75 -10.23
CA THR A 279 -12.77 -22.33 -10.40
C THR A 279 -13.81 -21.59 -9.56
N TRP A 280 -15.09 -21.78 -9.88
CA TRP A 280 -16.19 -21.20 -9.09
C TRP A 280 -16.11 -21.58 -7.61
N GLU A 281 -15.81 -22.85 -7.32
CA GLU A 281 -15.67 -23.34 -5.95
C GLU A 281 -14.54 -22.62 -5.20
N ILE A 282 -13.38 -22.46 -5.83
CA ILE A 282 -12.25 -21.72 -5.26
C ILE A 282 -12.64 -20.25 -5.00
N ARG A 283 -13.31 -19.59 -5.95
CA ARG A 283 -13.79 -18.21 -5.79
C ARG A 283 -14.73 -18.08 -4.59
N MET A 284 -15.68 -19.01 -4.44
CA MET A 284 -16.60 -19.02 -3.31
C MET A 284 -15.87 -19.28 -1.98
N ASN A 285 -14.87 -20.15 -1.95
CA ASN A 285 -14.04 -20.38 -0.77
C ASN A 285 -13.25 -19.13 -0.36
N ILE A 286 -12.72 -18.38 -1.33
CA ILE A 286 -12.01 -17.11 -1.10
C ILE A 286 -12.96 -16.04 -0.54
N ILE A 287 -14.16 -15.90 -1.11
CA ILE A 287 -15.19 -14.97 -0.61
C ILE A 287 -15.54 -15.32 0.84
N LEU A 288 -15.82 -16.60 1.11
CA LEU A 288 -16.19 -17.07 2.45
C LEU A 288 -15.07 -16.89 3.47
N GLY A 289 -13.83 -17.20 3.10
CA GLY A 289 -12.67 -17.01 3.97
C GLY A 289 -12.44 -15.54 4.31
N THR A 290 -12.53 -14.67 3.31
CA THR A 290 -12.40 -13.21 3.49
C THR A 290 -13.51 -12.67 4.40
N ALA A 291 -14.77 -13.09 4.19
CA ALA A 291 -15.89 -12.72 5.05
C ALA A 291 -15.68 -13.14 6.51
N LYS A 292 -15.17 -14.37 6.75
CA LYS A 292 -14.83 -14.84 8.10
C LYS A 292 -13.74 -13.99 8.75
N GLY A 293 -12.73 -13.58 7.99
CA GLY A 293 -11.69 -12.66 8.46
C GLY A 293 -12.26 -11.32 8.89
N LEU A 294 -13.10 -10.71 8.05
CA LEU A 294 -13.77 -9.43 8.33
C LEU A 294 -14.72 -9.50 9.53
N ALA A 295 -15.56 -10.53 9.60
CA ALA A 295 -16.46 -10.75 10.74
C ALA A 295 -15.66 -10.85 12.05
N TYR A 296 -14.52 -11.54 12.05
CA TYR A 296 -13.67 -11.61 13.22
C TYR A 296 -13.09 -10.23 13.62
N LEU A 297 -12.70 -9.39 12.66
CA LEU A 297 -12.21 -8.03 12.94
C LEU A 297 -13.30 -7.11 13.53
N HIS A 298 -14.55 -7.26 13.05
CA HIS A 298 -15.66 -6.37 13.41
C HIS A 298 -16.44 -6.82 14.65
N GLU A 299 -16.47 -8.11 14.93
CA GLU A 299 -17.31 -8.70 16.00
C GLU A 299 -16.51 -9.56 16.99
N GLY A 300 -15.36 -10.09 16.58
CA GLY A 300 -14.53 -10.97 17.40
C GLY A 300 -13.41 -10.28 18.18
N LEU A 301 -13.20 -8.98 17.94
CA LEU A 301 -12.19 -8.16 18.61
C LEU A 301 -12.84 -7.01 19.38
N GLU A 302 -12.27 -6.70 20.54
CA GLU A 302 -12.60 -5.52 21.33
C GLU A 302 -11.30 -4.77 21.69
N PRO A 303 -11.11 -3.53 21.23
CA PRO A 303 -11.98 -2.77 20.33
C PRO A 303 -12.05 -3.37 18.92
N LYS A 304 -13.11 -3.04 18.17
CA LYS A 304 -13.29 -3.49 16.78
C LYS A 304 -12.18 -2.93 15.89
N VAL A 305 -11.81 -3.67 14.85
CA VAL A 305 -10.81 -3.23 13.87
C VAL A 305 -11.48 -3.00 12.53
N VAL A 306 -11.46 -1.77 12.03
CA VAL A 306 -11.85 -1.44 10.65
C VAL A 306 -10.61 -1.46 9.77
N HIS A 307 -10.60 -2.32 8.75
CA HIS A 307 -9.44 -2.57 7.88
C HIS A 307 -9.16 -1.41 6.93
N ARG A 308 -10.20 -0.87 6.30
CA ARG A 308 -10.23 0.32 5.43
C ARG A 308 -9.57 0.20 4.05
N ASP A 309 -8.80 -0.85 3.79
CA ASP A 309 -8.21 -1.12 2.46
C ASP A 309 -8.50 -2.55 1.96
N ILE A 310 -9.77 -2.97 1.98
CA ILE A 310 -10.18 -4.27 1.43
C ILE A 310 -10.23 -4.18 -0.10
N LYS A 311 -9.41 -5.02 -0.76
CA LYS A 311 -9.26 -5.15 -2.21
C LYS A 311 -8.55 -6.45 -2.57
N SER A 312 -8.61 -6.86 -3.84
CA SER A 312 -8.00 -8.11 -4.31
C SER A 312 -6.50 -8.20 -4.05
N SER A 313 -5.74 -7.11 -4.18
CA SER A 313 -4.29 -7.09 -3.93
C SER A 313 -3.93 -7.36 -2.45
N ASN A 314 -4.87 -7.16 -1.53
CA ASN A 314 -4.69 -7.35 -0.09
C ASN A 314 -5.26 -8.68 0.41
N ILE A 315 -5.78 -9.53 -0.49
CA ILE A 315 -6.18 -10.91 -0.17
C ILE A 315 -5.07 -11.85 -0.66
N LEU A 316 -4.28 -12.38 0.27
CA LEU A 316 -3.26 -13.37 -0.03
C LEU A 316 -3.86 -14.77 -0.08
N LEU A 317 -3.32 -15.62 -0.94
CA LEU A 317 -3.76 -17.01 -1.12
C LEU A 317 -2.62 -17.95 -0.75
N ASP A 318 -2.91 -19.02 -0.01
CA ASP A 318 -1.96 -20.12 0.13
C ASP A 318 -2.07 -21.13 -1.03
N LYS A 319 -1.18 -22.13 -1.07
CA LYS A 319 -1.20 -23.20 -2.09
C LYS A 319 -2.47 -24.05 -2.08
N GLN A 320 -3.27 -23.99 -1.02
CA GLN A 320 -4.55 -24.68 -0.90
C GLN A 320 -5.73 -23.75 -1.26
N TRP A 321 -5.45 -22.57 -1.81
CA TRP A 321 -6.43 -21.55 -2.17
C TRP A 321 -7.25 -21.00 -0.99
N ASN A 322 -6.72 -21.08 0.22
CA ASN A 322 -7.33 -20.39 1.36
C ASN A 322 -6.95 -18.91 1.34
N SER A 323 -7.92 -18.04 1.60
CA SER A 323 -7.72 -16.61 1.64
C SER A 323 -7.30 -16.10 3.01
N LYS A 324 -6.37 -15.14 3.03
CA LYS A 324 -5.95 -14.37 4.20
C LYS A 324 -5.94 -12.88 3.90
N VAL A 325 -6.67 -12.10 4.69
CA VAL A 325 -6.66 -10.63 4.61
C VAL A 325 -5.33 -10.11 5.16
N SER A 326 -4.71 -9.18 4.43
CA SER A 326 -3.39 -8.60 4.69
C SER A 326 -3.42 -7.08 4.61
N ASP A 327 -2.31 -6.45 5.00
CA ASP A 327 -2.06 -5.00 4.92
C ASP A 327 -2.98 -4.13 5.79
N PHE A 328 -2.65 -4.05 7.08
CA PHE A 328 -3.40 -3.30 8.08
C PHE A 328 -2.91 -1.85 8.24
N GLY A 329 -2.07 -1.35 7.32
CA GLY A 329 -1.43 -0.02 7.44
C GLY A 329 -2.41 1.16 7.56
N LEU A 330 -3.63 0.99 7.06
CA LEU A 330 -4.70 1.99 7.15
C LEU A 330 -5.71 1.76 8.28
N ALA A 331 -5.58 0.66 9.02
CA ALA A 331 -6.58 0.17 9.96
C ALA A 331 -6.87 1.18 11.09
N LYS A 332 -8.05 1.03 11.69
CA LYS A 332 -8.50 1.85 12.81
C LYS A 332 -9.20 1.02 13.87
N LEU A 333 -8.90 1.31 15.13
CA LEU A 333 -9.61 0.77 16.27
C LEU A 333 -10.87 1.60 16.53
N LEU A 334 -12.02 0.94 16.53
CA LEU A 334 -13.32 1.50 16.85
C LEU A 334 -13.75 0.97 18.21
N CYS A 335 -13.72 1.84 19.21
CA CYS A 335 -14.16 1.53 20.57
C CYS A 335 -15.66 1.26 20.63
N SER A 336 -16.08 0.37 21.53
CA SER A 336 -17.48 -0.04 21.71
C SER A 336 -18.51 1.09 21.88
N ASP A 337 -18.08 2.25 22.38
CA ASP A 337 -18.92 3.42 22.62
C ASP A 337 -19.19 4.27 21.37
N ASN A 338 -18.42 4.08 20.30
CA ASN A 338 -18.50 4.89 19.09
C ASN A 338 -19.09 4.12 17.91
N SER A 339 -20.05 4.74 17.22
CA SER A 339 -20.61 4.20 15.97
C SER A 339 -19.77 4.52 14.73
N TYR A 340 -18.84 5.46 14.83
CA TYR A 340 -17.91 5.84 13.75
C TYR A 340 -16.69 6.58 14.30
N ILE A 341 -15.66 6.71 13.47
CA ILE A 341 -14.48 7.55 13.69
C ILE A 341 -14.39 8.58 12.57
N THR A 342 -14.33 9.86 12.94
CA THR A 342 -14.00 10.91 11.96
C THR A 342 -12.52 10.85 11.63
N THR A 343 -12.18 10.58 10.38
CA THR A 343 -10.79 10.51 9.93
C THR A 343 -10.65 11.01 8.49
N ARG A 344 -9.43 11.39 8.11
CA ARG A 344 -9.13 11.74 6.70
C ARG A 344 -9.59 10.59 5.80
N VAL A 345 -10.17 10.85 4.64
CA VAL A 345 -10.50 9.77 3.70
C VAL A 345 -9.21 9.13 3.16
N MET A 346 -9.09 7.81 3.32
CA MET A 346 -8.03 6.98 2.73
C MET A 346 -8.61 5.62 2.36
N GLY A 347 -7.98 4.93 1.41
CA GLY A 347 -8.41 3.66 0.85
C GLY A 347 -8.21 3.65 -0.65
N THR A 348 -8.45 2.51 -1.29
CA THR A 348 -8.24 2.35 -2.73
C THR A 348 -9.45 2.84 -3.53
N PHE A 349 -9.21 3.73 -4.49
CA PHE A 349 -10.25 4.23 -5.38
C PHE A 349 -10.96 3.07 -6.10
N GLY A 350 -12.30 3.12 -6.15
CA GLY A 350 -13.15 2.02 -6.63
C GLY A 350 -13.71 1.12 -5.53
N TYR A 351 -13.00 0.98 -4.39
CA TYR A 351 -13.43 0.20 -3.23
C TYR A 351 -14.01 1.07 -2.11
N VAL A 352 -13.61 2.34 -2.02
CA VAL A 352 -14.05 3.26 -0.96
C VAL A 352 -15.57 3.51 -1.02
N ALA A 353 -16.22 3.34 0.13
CA ALA A 353 -17.65 3.60 0.30
C ALA A 353 -18.02 5.09 0.06
N PRO A 354 -19.10 5.40 -0.67
CA PRO A 354 -19.45 6.77 -1.04
C PRO A 354 -19.80 7.65 0.18
N GLU A 355 -20.46 7.09 1.18
CA GLU A 355 -20.77 7.77 2.44
C GLU A 355 -19.50 8.11 3.22
N TYR A 356 -18.51 7.21 3.22
CA TYR A 356 -17.22 7.48 3.85
C TYR A 356 -16.43 8.54 3.06
N ALA A 357 -16.43 8.46 1.73
CA ALA A 357 -15.77 9.42 0.86
C ALA A 357 -16.32 10.85 1.02
N SER A 358 -17.62 10.98 1.26
CA SER A 358 -18.30 12.29 1.41
C SER A 358 -18.21 12.86 2.82
N THR A 359 -18.28 12.02 3.85
CA THR A 359 -18.38 12.49 5.25
C THR A 359 -17.07 12.38 6.05
N GLY A 360 -16.16 11.48 5.66
CA GLY A 360 -15.00 11.11 6.47
C GLY A 360 -15.34 10.29 7.72
N MET A 361 -16.58 9.86 7.89
CA MET A 361 -17.03 9.01 8.99
C MET A 361 -16.76 7.54 8.65
N LEU A 362 -15.77 6.95 9.33
CA LEU A 362 -15.36 5.56 9.12
C LEU A 362 -16.03 4.63 10.15
N ASN A 363 -16.57 3.52 9.68
CA ASN A 363 -17.10 2.44 10.51
C ASN A 363 -16.94 1.08 9.79
N GLU A 364 -17.36 -0.01 10.42
CA GLU A 364 -17.28 -1.36 9.87
C GLU A 364 -18.03 -1.51 8.53
N ARG A 365 -19.10 -0.72 8.30
CA ARG A 365 -19.87 -0.76 7.04
C ARG A 365 -19.03 -0.32 5.85
N SER A 366 -18.01 0.50 6.06
CA SER A 366 -17.06 0.89 5.01
C SER A 366 -16.28 -0.31 4.47
N ASP A 367 -15.91 -1.26 5.34
CA ASP A 367 -15.29 -2.52 4.93
C ASP A 367 -16.30 -3.45 4.24
N VAL A 368 -17.55 -3.49 4.73
CA VAL A 368 -18.63 -4.29 4.11
C VAL A 368 -18.89 -3.84 2.67
N TYR A 369 -18.92 -2.53 2.42
CA TYR A 369 -19.03 -1.99 1.06
C TYR A 369 -17.85 -2.42 0.19
N SER A 370 -16.62 -2.25 0.70
CA SER A 370 -15.39 -2.63 -0.01
C SER A 370 -15.36 -4.13 -0.34
N PHE A 371 -15.83 -4.95 0.59
CA PHE A 371 -16.02 -6.40 0.41
C PHE A 371 -17.07 -6.71 -0.67
N GLY A 372 -18.16 -5.97 -0.74
CA GLY A 372 -19.15 -6.10 -1.83
C GLY A 372 -18.54 -5.86 -3.21
N ILE A 373 -17.69 -4.84 -3.34
CA ILE A 373 -16.95 -4.57 -4.58
C ILE A 373 -15.97 -5.71 -4.91
N LEU A 374 -15.24 -6.20 -3.91
CA LEU A 374 -14.36 -7.36 -4.07
C LEU A 374 -15.12 -8.62 -4.52
N VAL A 375 -16.32 -8.87 -4.00
CA VAL A 375 -17.17 -9.99 -4.46
C VAL A 375 -17.55 -9.82 -5.92
N MET A 376 -17.92 -8.61 -6.35
CA MET A 376 -18.25 -8.32 -7.75
C MET A 376 -17.04 -8.51 -8.67
N GLU A 377 -15.86 -8.09 -8.23
CA GLU A 377 -14.60 -8.31 -8.94
C GLU A 377 -14.31 -9.82 -9.07
N ILE A 378 -14.45 -10.60 -7.99
CA ILE A 378 -14.24 -12.05 -7.99
C ILE A 378 -15.21 -12.76 -8.92
N ILE A 379 -16.49 -12.37 -8.94
CA ILE A 379 -17.50 -13.02 -9.78
C ILE A 379 -17.30 -12.65 -11.26
N SER A 380 -17.05 -11.37 -11.55
CA SER A 380 -16.97 -10.88 -12.92
C SER A 380 -15.61 -11.07 -13.59
N GLY A 381 -14.54 -11.21 -12.79
CA GLY A 381 -13.17 -11.16 -13.28
C GLY A 381 -12.78 -9.79 -13.86
N ARG A 382 -13.53 -8.72 -13.54
CA ARG A 382 -13.27 -7.37 -14.06
C ARG A 382 -12.79 -6.46 -12.96
N SER A 383 -11.80 -5.62 -13.26
CA SER A 383 -11.31 -4.60 -12.33
C SER A 383 -12.43 -3.64 -11.92
N PRO A 384 -12.51 -3.21 -10.64
CA PRO A 384 -13.50 -2.24 -10.16
C PRO A 384 -13.44 -0.87 -10.81
N VAL A 385 -12.32 -0.53 -11.44
CA VAL A 385 -12.12 0.73 -12.13
C VAL A 385 -11.56 0.43 -13.51
N ASP A 386 -12.33 0.77 -14.55
CA ASP A 386 -11.86 0.68 -15.94
C ASP A 386 -10.98 1.91 -16.25
N TYR A 387 -9.67 1.76 -16.15
CA TYR A 387 -8.71 2.82 -16.46
C TYR A 387 -8.55 3.09 -17.96
N GLY A 388 -9.09 2.23 -18.84
CA GLY A 388 -9.14 2.44 -20.28
C GLY A 388 -10.20 3.46 -20.72
N ARG A 389 -11.08 3.86 -19.79
CA ARG A 389 -12.11 4.88 -20.02
C ARG A 389 -11.70 6.24 -19.44
N PRO A 390 -12.16 7.33 -20.08
CA PRO A 390 -11.93 8.66 -19.54
C PRO A 390 -12.58 8.80 -18.14
N PRO A 391 -12.06 9.68 -17.27
CA PRO A 391 -12.41 9.72 -15.84
C PRO A 391 -13.90 9.84 -15.52
N ASP A 392 -14.65 10.44 -16.42
CA ASP A 392 -16.11 10.64 -16.42
C ASP A 392 -16.92 9.39 -16.80
N GLU A 393 -16.31 8.43 -17.51
CA GLU A 393 -16.96 7.20 -17.99
C GLU A 393 -16.41 5.91 -17.35
N ARG A 394 -15.49 6.02 -16.38
CA ARG A 394 -15.00 4.86 -15.63
C ARG A 394 -16.19 4.17 -14.98
N LEU A 395 -16.52 2.98 -15.49
CA LEU A 395 -17.61 2.14 -15.01
C LEU A 395 -17.38 1.91 -13.51
N LYS A 396 -18.23 2.53 -12.70
CA LYS A 396 -18.34 2.20 -11.28
C LYS A 396 -19.29 1.02 -11.19
N PHE A 397 -18.92 -0.06 -10.51
CA PHE A 397 -19.89 -1.09 -10.13
C PHE A 397 -21.11 -0.50 -9.39
N THR A 398 -20.97 0.70 -8.81
CA THR A 398 -22.03 1.48 -8.13
C THR A 398 -23.23 1.84 -9.01
N GLY A 399 -23.06 1.98 -10.32
CA GLY A 399 -24.19 2.31 -11.22
C GLY A 399 -25.27 1.22 -11.30
N THR A 400 -24.96 0.01 -10.84
CA THR A 400 -25.89 -1.13 -10.83
C THR A 400 -26.58 -1.32 -9.48
N LEU A 401 -25.95 -0.91 -8.37
CA LEU A 401 -26.51 -1.04 -7.02
C LEU A 401 -27.51 0.08 -6.69
N ASP A 402 -27.30 1.30 -7.19
CA ASP A 402 -28.25 2.41 -7.02
C ASP A 402 -29.56 2.22 -7.83
N ARG A 403 -29.61 1.23 -8.74
CA ARG A 403 -30.80 0.90 -9.55
C ARG A 403 -31.65 -0.23 -8.97
N LEU A 404 -31.23 -0.80 -7.83
CA LEU A 404 -31.94 -1.90 -7.15
C LEU A 404 -32.50 -1.50 -5.78
N ALA A 405 -32.49 -0.20 -5.43
CA ALA A 405 -33.10 0.36 -4.22
C ALA A 405 -34.43 1.06 -4.52
#